data_AF-A0A9W3K797-F1
#
_entry.id   AF-A0A9W3K797-F1
#
_cell.length_a   1.000
_cell.length_b   1.000
_cell.length_c   1.000
_cell.angle_alpha   90.00
_cell.angle_beta   90.00
_cell.angle_gamma   90.00
#
_symmetry.space_group_name_H-M   'P 1'
#
loop_
_entity.id
_entity.type
_entity.pdbx_description
1 polymer ?
#
loop_
_entity_poly.entity_id
_entity_poly.type
_entity_poly.pdbx_seq_one_letter_code
_entity_poly.pdbx_strand_id
1 'polypeptide(L)'
;MSKDVDIFVPDPQYLGYVNPRISDAASDITNEYEEHAGFVKLLLPDGEIDFVVSRNLMSPGYDEWTLMGQVVKVETSAEIVAKKMWHRGDRPTARDLFDLCLVIEREPESLIEASAFLVRHRDTFLHLLDERRAFVQSRFDDISTLGYTPSFDYCVNLAGEFLRQLPDTSTVRKSRPR
;
A
#
# COMPACT_ATOMS: atom_id res chain seq x y z
N MET A 1 -5.84 -11.96 -6.56
CA MET A 1 -6.71 -12.10 -5.38
C MET A 1 -5.86 -11.84 -4.15
N SER A 2 -6.35 -11.02 -3.22
CA SER A 2 -5.75 -10.86 -1.90
C SER A 2 -6.58 -11.65 -0.88
N LYS A 3 -5.94 -12.17 0.16
CA LYS A 3 -6.59 -12.88 1.28
C LYS A 3 -6.42 -12.16 2.62
N ASP A 4 -5.49 -11.22 2.67
CA ASP A 4 -5.08 -10.53 3.89
C ASP A 4 -5.88 -9.23 4.05
N VAL A 5 -6.09 -8.82 5.29
CA VAL A 5 -6.82 -7.59 5.64
C VAL A 5 -5.89 -6.65 6.40
N ASP A 6 -5.53 -5.53 5.79
CA ASP A 6 -4.76 -4.47 6.46
C ASP A 6 -5.71 -3.42 7.08
N ILE A 7 -5.54 -3.13 8.36
CA ILE A 7 -6.25 -2.10 9.11
C ILE A 7 -5.22 -1.11 9.67
N PHE A 8 -5.29 0.14 9.22
CA PHE A 8 -4.36 1.18 9.65
C PHE A 8 -4.94 2.00 10.81
N VAL A 9 -4.14 2.17 11.86
CA VAL A 9 -4.50 2.99 13.03
C VAL A 9 -3.52 4.16 13.18
N PRO A 10 -3.98 5.38 13.47
CA PRO A 10 -3.13 6.57 13.47
C PRO A 10 -2.28 6.75 14.75
N ASP A 11 -2.53 5.93 15.76
CA ASP A 11 -1.91 5.98 17.09
C ASP A 11 -1.60 4.56 17.60
N PRO A 12 -0.38 4.27 18.07
CA PRO A 12 -0.03 2.99 18.70
C PRO A 12 -0.92 2.56 19.85
N GLN A 13 -1.55 3.51 20.57
CA GLN A 13 -2.45 3.20 21.69
C GLN A 13 -3.65 2.35 21.25
N TYR A 14 -4.03 2.39 19.97
CA TYR A 14 -5.12 1.58 19.45
C TYR A 14 -4.77 0.08 19.35
N LEU A 15 -3.48 -0.28 19.29
CA LEU A 15 -3.06 -1.68 19.19
C LEU A 15 -3.51 -2.51 20.40
N GLY A 16 -3.66 -1.90 21.58
CA GLY A 16 -4.14 -2.60 22.78
C GLY A 16 -5.56 -3.16 22.64
N TYR A 17 -6.43 -2.52 21.85
CA TYR A 17 -7.81 -2.97 21.63
C TYR A 17 -7.92 -4.21 20.75
N VAL A 18 -6.88 -4.48 19.95
CA VAL A 18 -6.85 -5.55 18.95
C VAL A 18 -5.82 -6.63 19.28
N ASN A 19 -5.20 -6.53 20.45
CA ASN A 19 -4.18 -7.47 20.93
C ASN A 19 -4.83 -8.61 21.73
N PRO A 20 -4.73 -9.87 21.30
CA PRO A 20 -5.34 -11.01 22.00
C PRO A 20 -4.88 -11.20 23.45
N ARG A 21 -3.71 -10.68 23.83
CA ARG A 21 -3.23 -10.74 25.23
C ARG A 21 -3.97 -9.79 26.16
N ILE A 22 -4.61 -8.76 25.60
CA ILE A 22 -5.18 -7.63 26.36
C ILE A 22 -6.70 -7.52 26.15
N SER A 23 -7.19 -7.93 24.97
CA SER A 23 -8.56 -7.75 24.53
C SER A 23 -9.25 -9.10 24.33
N ASP A 24 -10.27 -9.38 25.14
CA ASP A 24 -11.08 -10.60 25.01
C ASP A 24 -11.71 -10.70 23.61
N ALA A 25 -12.18 -9.59 23.05
CA ALA A 25 -12.75 -9.56 21.71
C ALA A 25 -11.74 -9.96 20.61
N ALA A 26 -10.45 -9.66 20.79
CA ALA A 26 -9.40 -10.10 19.88
C ALA A 26 -9.01 -11.57 20.11
N SER A 27 -8.97 -12.01 21.38
CA SER A 27 -8.71 -13.41 21.75
C SER A 27 -9.81 -14.36 21.27
N ASP A 28 -11.06 -13.90 21.23
CA ASP A 28 -12.21 -14.63 20.68
C ASP A 28 -12.08 -14.87 19.16
N ILE A 29 -11.31 -14.03 18.46
CA ILE A 29 -11.02 -14.23 17.02
C ILE A 29 -9.92 -15.28 16.86
N THR A 30 -8.79 -15.08 17.53
CA THR A 30 -7.65 -16.01 17.51
C THR A 30 -6.72 -15.77 18.69
N ASN A 31 -6.05 -16.83 19.13
CA ASN A 31 -4.94 -16.75 20.09
C ASN A 31 -3.56 -16.86 19.42
N GLU A 32 -3.53 -17.06 18.10
CA GLU A 32 -2.31 -17.07 17.29
C GLU A 32 -2.08 -15.66 16.74
N TYR A 33 -1.07 -14.96 17.24
CA TYR A 33 -0.78 -13.58 16.85
C TYR A 33 0.69 -13.24 16.98
N GLU A 34 1.12 -12.22 16.24
CA GLU A 34 2.41 -11.55 16.40
C GLU A 34 2.18 -10.10 16.87
N GLU A 35 3.00 -9.61 17.80
CA GLU A 35 2.94 -8.22 18.27
C GLU A 35 4.30 -7.53 18.20
N HIS A 36 4.29 -6.26 17.80
CA HIS A 36 5.44 -5.36 17.88
C HIS A 36 4.97 -3.93 18.19
N ALA A 37 5.89 -3.02 18.48
CA ALA A 37 5.56 -1.63 18.81
C ALA A 37 4.74 -0.87 17.74
N GLY A 38 4.77 -1.34 16.49
CA GLY A 38 4.09 -0.69 15.36
C GLY A 38 2.99 -1.53 14.71
N PHE A 39 2.74 -2.75 15.17
CA PHE A 39 1.67 -3.59 14.61
C PHE A 39 1.21 -4.71 15.55
N VAL A 40 0.01 -5.20 15.31
CA VAL A 40 -0.51 -6.48 15.81
C VAL A 40 -1.03 -7.25 14.60
N LYS A 41 -0.58 -8.49 14.42
CA LYS A 41 -0.98 -9.38 13.33
C LYS A 41 -1.75 -10.56 13.91
N LEU A 42 -3.00 -10.73 13.50
CA LEU A 42 -3.82 -11.89 13.86
C LEU A 42 -3.68 -12.96 12.79
N LEU A 43 -3.34 -14.19 13.19
CA LEU A 43 -3.17 -15.33 12.29
C LEU A 43 -4.45 -16.17 12.28
N LEU A 44 -5.01 -16.40 11.09
CA LEU A 44 -6.21 -17.20 10.86
C LEU A 44 -5.91 -18.33 9.85
N PRO A 45 -6.73 -19.40 9.80
CA PRO A 45 -6.53 -20.51 8.87
C PRO A 45 -6.48 -20.09 7.39
N ASP A 46 -7.25 -19.05 7.02
CA ASP A 46 -7.43 -18.63 5.62
C ASP A 46 -6.65 -17.37 5.22
N GLY A 47 -5.93 -16.73 6.16
CA GLY A 47 -5.21 -15.49 5.94
C GLY A 47 -4.82 -14.78 7.24
N GLU A 48 -4.45 -13.51 7.14
CA GLU A 48 -4.05 -12.68 8.28
C GLU A 48 -4.82 -11.34 8.32
N ILE A 49 -4.97 -10.80 9.53
CA ILE A 49 -5.45 -9.43 9.76
C ILE A 49 -4.33 -8.62 10.39
N ASP A 50 -3.87 -7.61 9.67
CA ASP A 50 -2.75 -6.75 10.04
C ASP A 50 -3.23 -5.40 10.56
N PHE A 51 -3.07 -5.15 11.86
CA PHE A 51 -3.27 -3.84 12.45
C PHE A 51 -1.95 -3.08 12.46
N VAL A 52 -1.80 -2.08 11.61
CA VAL A 52 -0.53 -1.36 11.42
C VAL A 52 -0.67 0.10 11.86
N VAL A 53 0.27 0.57 12.67
CA VAL A 53 0.34 1.98 13.04
C VAL A 53 0.84 2.78 11.84
N SER A 54 -0.09 3.47 11.18
CA SER A 54 0.24 4.40 10.10
C SER A 54 -0.88 5.41 9.93
N ARG A 55 -0.51 6.65 9.70
CA ARG A 55 -1.45 7.72 9.33
C ARG A 55 -1.58 7.77 7.81
N ASN A 56 -2.70 8.29 7.33
CA ASN A 56 -2.82 8.64 5.92
C ASN A 56 -1.75 9.69 5.55
N LEU A 57 -1.14 9.50 4.39
CA LEU A 57 -0.22 10.46 3.77
C LEU A 57 -1.01 11.56 3.08
N MET A 58 -2.10 11.19 2.40
CA MET A 58 -3.04 12.08 1.74
C MET A 58 -4.15 12.52 2.70
N SER A 59 -4.87 13.58 2.33
CA SER A 59 -5.99 14.13 3.10
C SER A 59 -7.22 14.28 2.19
N PRO A 60 -8.32 13.53 2.40
CA PRO A 60 -8.54 12.61 3.53
C PRO A 60 -7.79 11.27 3.41
N GLY A 61 -7.44 10.82 2.20
CA GLY A 61 -6.74 9.54 1.97
C GLY A 61 -7.61 8.28 2.09
N TYR A 62 -8.92 8.44 2.24
CA TYR A 62 -9.90 7.35 2.30
C TYR A 62 -11.25 7.78 1.74
N ASP A 63 -12.04 6.79 1.34
CA ASP A 63 -13.47 6.88 1.07
C ASP A 63 -14.27 6.27 2.24
N GLU A 64 -15.56 6.60 2.33
CA GLU A 64 -16.48 6.01 3.31
C GLU A 64 -17.35 4.95 2.64
N TRP A 65 -17.28 3.72 3.14
CA TRP A 65 -18.04 2.58 2.63
C TRP A 65 -18.99 2.06 3.72
N THR A 66 -20.13 1.50 3.33
CA THR A 66 -21.01 0.80 4.28
C THR A 66 -20.78 -0.70 4.19
N LEU A 67 -20.13 -1.28 5.21
CA LEU A 67 -19.89 -2.71 5.33
C LEU A 67 -20.70 -3.25 6.50
N MET A 68 -21.53 -4.27 6.27
CA MET A 68 -22.37 -4.89 7.31
C MET A 68 -23.21 -3.87 8.11
N GLY A 69 -23.67 -2.80 7.44
CA GLY A 69 -24.44 -1.72 8.07
C GLY A 69 -23.63 -0.73 8.89
N GLN A 70 -22.30 -0.82 8.90
CA GLN A 70 -21.39 0.11 9.56
C GLN A 70 -20.65 0.95 8.53
N VAL A 71 -20.49 2.25 8.81
CA VAL A 71 -19.64 3.13 8.00
C VAL A 71 -18.19 2.87 8.37
N VAL A 72 -17.38 2.49 7.39
CA VAL A 72 -15.95 2.25 7.51
C VAL A 72 -15.17 3.15 6.56
N LYS A 73 -13.95 3.50 6.96
CA LYS A 73 -13.02 4.28 6.14
C LYS A 73 -12.11 3.31 5.39
N VAL A 74 -12.16 3.35 4.06
CA VAL A 74 -11.35 2.49 3.18
C VAL A 74 -10.34 3.37 2.47
N GLU A 75 -9.05 3.07 2.60
CA GLU A 75 -8.01 3.87 1.96
C GLU A 75 -8.19 3.89 0.44
N THR A 76 -7.98 5.05 -0.18
CA THR A 76 -8.07 5.16 -1.64
C THR A 76 -6.93 4.42 -2.30
N SER A 77 -7.11 4.02 -3.56
CA SER A 77 -6.07 3.37 -4.37
C SER A 77 -4.77 4.19 -4.38
N ALA A 78 -4.89 5.52 -4.52
CA ALA A 78 -3.76 6.45 -4.50
C ALA A 78 -3.04 6.46 -3.13
N GLU A 79 -3.77 6.46 -2.01
CA GLU A 79 -3.19 6.41 -0.66
C GLU A 79 -2.40 5.10 -0.44
N ILE A 80 -2.97 3.98 -0.86
CA ILE A 80 -2.33 2.65 -0.73
C ILE A 80 -1.01 2.63 -1.51
N VAL A 81 -1.02 3.07 -2.77
CA VAL A 81 0.20 3.16 -3.59
C VAL A 81 1.21 4.15 -3.00
N ALA A 82 0.74 5.32 -2.53
CA ALA A 82 1.57 6.33 -1.89
C ALA A 82 2.32 5.76 -0.67
N LYS A 83 1.62 5.05 0.23
CA LYS A 83 2.23 4.41 1.40
C LYS A 83 3.27 3.37 1.02
N LYS A 84 2.96 2.51 0.04
CA LYS A 84 3.91 1.49 -0.45
C LYS A 84 5.19 2.14 -0.97
N MET A 85 5.06 3.16 -1.82
CA MET A 85 6.21 3.88 -2.37
C MET A 85 7.00 4.64 -1.30
N TRP A 86 6.31 5.30 -0.37
CA TRP A 86 6.92 6.13 0.67
C TRP A 86 7.67 5.31 1.73
N HIS A 87 7.09 4.20 2.19
CA HIS A 87 7.64 3.40 3.30
C HIS A 87 8.53 2.24 2.86
N ARG A 88 8.37 1.75 1.62
CA ARG A 88 9.09 0.57 1.15
C ARG A 88 9.42 0.56 -0.34
N GLY A 89 9.41 1.71 -1.01
CA GLY A 89 9.77 1.79 -2.43
C GLY A 89 11.22 1.37 -2.73
N ASP A 90 12.08 1.31 -1.72
CA ASP A 90 13.45 0.77 -1.77
C ASP A 90 13.53 -0.77 -1.68
N ARG A 91 12.39 -1.45 -1.56
CA ARG A 91 12.27 -2.92 -1.52
C ARG A 91 10.98 -3.38 -2.22
N PRO A 92 10.83 -3.07 -3.52
CA PRO A 92 9.60 -3.33 -4.25
C PRO A 92 9.29 -4.82 -4.38
N THR A 93 8.00 -5.15 -4.32
CA THR A 93 7.49 -6.48 -4.65
C THR A 93 6.80 -6.48 -6.00
N ALA A 94 6.59 -7.67 -6.58
CA ALA A 94 5.82 -7.82 -7.82
C ALA A 94 4.39 -7.27 -7.70
N ARG A 95 3.74 -7.42 -6.53
CA ARG A 95 2.41 -6.84 -6.28
C ARG A 95 2.43 -5.32 -6.23
N ASP A 96 3.49 -4.71 -5.70
CA ASP A 96 3.59 -3.24 -5.69
C ASP A 96 3.65 -2.68 -7.11
N LEU A 97 4.35 -3.34 -8.03
CA LEU A 97 4.35 -2.98 -9.46
C LEU A 97 2.97 -3.21 -10.11
N PHE A 98 2.33 -4.35 -9.82
CA PHE A 98 1.01 -4.69 -10.36
C PHE A 98 -0.04 -3.65 -9.94
N ASP A 99 -0.11 -3.35 -8.65
CA ASP A 99 -1.06 -2.38 -8.08
C ASP A 99 -0.77 -0.98 -8.63
N LEU A 100 0.50 -0.55 -8.66
CA LEU A 100 0.87 0.73 -9.25
C LEU A 100 0.40 0.84 -10.70
N CYS A 101 0.61 -0.20 -11.51
CA CYS A 101 0.18 -0.21 -12.90
C CYS A 101 -1.35 -0.11 -13.03
N LEU A 102 -2.09 -0.89 -12.24
CA LEU A 102 -3.55 -0.81 -12.23
C LEU A 102 -4.05 0.60 -11.86
N VAL A 103 -3.45 1.23 -10.85
CA VAL A 103 -3.85 2.57 -10.41
C VAL A 103 -3.48 3.63 -11.45
N ILE A 104 -2.34 3.51 -12.13
CA ILE A 104 -1.99 4.42 -13.25
C ILE A 104 -3.05 4.35 -14.36
N GLU A 105 -3.52 3.16 -14.73
CA GLU A 105 -4.51 3.02 -15.80
C GLU A 105 -5.90 3.55 -15.39
N ARG A 106 -6.29 3.39 -14.13
CA ARG A 106 -7.66 3.64 -13.67
C ARG A 106 -7.86 5.02 -13.07
N GLU A 107 -6.85 5.50 -12.32
CA GLU A 107 -6.95 6.69 -11.48
C GLU A 107 -5.65 7.55 -11.55
N PRO A 108 -5.14 7.89 -12.76
CA PRO A 108 -3.86 8.59 -12.90
C PRO A 108 -3.86 9.97 -12.23
N GLU A 109 -4.99 10.69 -12.26
CA GLU A 109 -5.11 12.04 -11.67
C GLU A 109 -4.95 11.99 -10.15
N SER A 110 -5.63 11.05 -9.47
CA SER A 110 -5.49 10.84 -8.02
C SER A 110 -4.06 10.44 -7.64
N LEU A 111 -3.38 9.67 -8.49
CA LEU A 111 -1.99 9.30 -8.26
C LEU A 111 -1.01 10.47 -8.49
N ILE A 112 -1.32 11.40 -9.40
CA ILE A 112 -0.56 12.66 -9.57
C ILE A 112 -0.69 13.54 -8.32
N GLU A 113 -1.87 13.61 -7.69
CA GLU A 113 -2.06 14.32 -6.42
C GLU A 113 -1.18 13.73 -5.29
N ALA A 114 -0.91 12.42 -5.34
CA ALA A 114 -0.02 11.73 -4.42
C ALA A 114 1.48 11.89 -4.73
N SER A 115 1.86 12.61 -5.80
CA SER A 115 3.23 12.67 -6.35
C SER A 115 4.34 12.91 -5.32
N ALA A 116 4.10 13.77 -4.33
CA ALA A 116 5.05 14.07 -3.27
C ALA A 116 5.51 12.82 -2.49
N PHE A 117 4.68 11.78 -2.42
CA PHE A 117 4.95 10.52 -1.72
C PHE A 117 5.56 9.45 -2.63
N LEU A 118 5.49 9.61 -3.95
CA LEU A 118 5.98 8.63 -4.93
C LEU A 118 7.46 8.85 -5.29
N VAL A 119 7.98 10.07 -5.10
CA VAL A 119 9.31 10.45 -5.60
C VAL A 119 10.47 10.03 -4.70
N ARG A 120 10.23 9.81 -3.40
CA ARG A 120 11.29 9.54 -2.39
C ARG A 120 12.19 8.35 -2.78
N HIS A 121 11.58 7.27 -3.25
CA HIS A 121 12.26 6.02 -3.59
C HIS A 121 12.13 5.67 -5.08
N ARG A 122 11.67 6.61 -5.92
CA ARG A 122 11.39 6.38 -7.34
C ARG A 122 12.55 5.69 -8.07
N ASP A 123 13.73 6.29 -8.00
CA ASP A 123 14.86 5.84 -8.81
C ASP A 123 15.36 4.47 -8.33
N THR A 124 15.36 4.25 -7.01
CA THR A 124 15.65 2.94 -6.40
C THR A 124 14.61 1.89 -6.79
N PHE A 125 13.32 2.23 -6.75
CA PHE A 125 12.22 1.34 -7.16
C PHE A 125 12.43 0.86 -8.60
N LEU A 126 12.63 1.79 -9.53
CA LEU A 126 12.84 1.48 -10.95
C LEU A 126 14.13 0.68 -11.18
N HIS A 127 15.22 1.03 -10.49
CA HIS A 127 16.47 0.31 -10.59
C HIS A 127 16.34 -1.14 -10.10
N LEU A 128 15.66 -1.38 -8.98
CA LEU A 128 15.48 -2.71 -8.42
C LEU A 128 14.57 -3.61 -9.27
N LEU A 129 13.60 -3.03 -9.98
CA LEU A 129 12.79 -3.78 -10.96
C LEU A 129 13.63 -4.29 -12.13
N ASP A 130 14.66 -3.55 -12.53
CA ASP A 130 15.59 -3.95 -13.59
C ASP A 130 16.67 -4.90 -13.07
N GLU A 131 17.35 -4.54 -11.97
CA GLU A 131 18.41 -5.33 -11.35
C GLU A 131 17.91 -6.74 -10.96
N ARG A 132 16.69 -6.83 -10.43
CA ARG A 132 16.08 -8.08 -9.95
C ARG A 132 15.03 -8.62 -10.90
N ARG A 133 15.05 -8.20 -12.17
CA ARG A 133 14.02 -8.49 -13.18
C ARG A 133 13.55 -9.94 -13.19
N ALA A 134 14.46 -10.91 -13.33
CA ALA A 134 14.08 -12.33 -13.42
C ALA A 134 13.31 -12.81 -12.16
N PHE A 135 13.73 -12.37 -10.98
CA PHE A 135 13.08 -12.73 -9.72
C PHE A 135 11.71 -12.06 -9.58
N VAL A 136 11.62 -10.76 -9.86
CA VAL A 136 10.37 -10.01 -9.73
C VAL A 136 9.36 -10.45 -10.78
N GLN A 137 9.80 -10.68 -12.02
CA GLN A 137 8.95 -11.16 -13.11
C GLN A 137 8.33 -12.52 -12.80
N SER A 138 9.12 -13.50 -12.32
CA SER A 138 8.56 -14.79 -11.92
C SER A 138 7.45 -14.65 -10.88
N ARG A 139 7.63 -13.76 -9.89
CA ARG A 139 6.59 -13.50 -8.86
C ARG A 139 5.40 -12.71 -9.40
N PHE A 140 5.61 -11.90 -10.43
CA PHE A 140 4.57 -11.15 -11.11
C PHE A 140 3.66 -12.07 -11.91
N ASP A 141 4.25 -13.02 -12.63
CA ASP A 141 3.53 -14.00 -13.44
C ASP A 141 2.69 -14.96 -12.57
N ASP A 142 3.11 -15.18 -11.31
CA ASP A 142 2.37 -15.98 -10.32
C ASP A 142 1.16 -15.23 -9.69
N ILE A 143 0.95 -13.95 -10.00
CA ILE A 143 -0.15 -13.18 -9.41
C ILE A 143 -1.49 -13.73 -9.94
N SER A 144 -2.31 -14.26 -9.03
CA SER A 144 -3.70 -14.61 -9.34
C SER A 144 -4.51 -13.35 -9.63
N THR A 145 -5.20 -13.29 -10.77
CA THR A 145 -5.99 -12.13 -11.21
C THR A 145 -7.43 -12.55 -11.54
N LEU A 146 -8.37 -11.60 -11.53
CA LEU A 146 -9.78 -11.85 -11.85
C LEU A 146 -10.17 -11.37 -13.25
N GLY A 147 -9.54 -10.30 -13.74
CA GLY A 147 -9.85 -9.72 -15.06
C GLY A 147 -8.85 -8.66 -15.55
N TYR A 148 -7.76 -8.44 -14.82
CA TYR A 148 -6.68 -7.54 -15.21
C TYR A 148 -5.39 -8.35 -15.31
N THR A 149 -4.85 -8.51 -16.52
CA THR A 149 -3.73 -9.40 -16.83
C THR A 149 -2.65 -8.68 -17.64
N PRO A 150 -2.05 -7.60 -17.10
CA PRO A 150 -0.94 -6.93 -17.78
C PRO A 150 0.29 -7.84 -17.81
N SER A 151 1.20 -7.62 -18.76
CA SER A 151 2.53 -8.25 -18.72
C SER A 151 3.47 -7.48 -17.80
N PHE A 152 4.46 -8.16 -17.22
CA PHE A 152 5.50 -7.52 -16.42
C PHE A 152 6.17 -6.35 -17.17
N ASP A 153 6.55 -6.56 -18.44
CA ASP A 153 7.20 -5.53 -19.26
C ASP A 153 6.30 -4.33 -19.50
N TYR A 154 5.00 -4.55 -19.72
CA TYR A 154 4.03 -3.46 -19.83
C TYR A 154 3.98 -2.64 -18.55
N CYS A 155 3.89 -3.28 -17.38
CA CYS A 155 3.86 -2.59 -16.10
C CYS A 155 5.15 -1.81 -15.82
N VAL A 156 6.32 -2.40 -16.09
CA VAL A 156 7.61 -1.71 -15.91
C VAL A 156 7.69 -0.46 -16.77
N ASN A 157 7.28 -0.55 -18.04
CA ASN A 157 7.28 0.59 -18.95
C ASN A 157 6.30 1.67 -18.49
N LEU A 158 5.05 1.30 -18.16
CA LEU A 158 4.03 2.26 -17.71
C LEU A 158 4.44 2.95 -16.40
N ALA A 159 4.93 2.18 -15.41
CA ALA A 159 5.42 2.74 -14.16
C ALA A 159 6.63 3.65 -14.37
N GLY A 160 7.55 3.26 -15.26
CA GLY A 160 8.71 4.06 -15.62
C GLY A 160 8.36 5.38 -16.30
N GLU A 161 7.41 5.36 -17.25
CA GLU A 161 6.92 6.57 -17.92
C GLU A 161 6.21 7.51 -16.93
N PHE A 162 5.30 6.97 -16.12
CA PHE A 162 4.55 7.76 -15.14
C PHE A 162 5.47 8.38 -14.08
N LEU A 163 6.30 7.58 -13.42
CA LEU A 163 7.10 8.05 -12.28
C LEU A 163 8.18 9.06 -12.70
N ARG A 164 8.77 8.92 -13.89
CA ARG A 164 9.80 9.85 -14.39
C ARG A 164 9.23 11.21 -14.79
N GLN A 165 7.93 11.30 -15.07
CA GLN A 165 7.27 12.58 -15.36
C GLN A 165 6.97 13.38 -14.08
N LEU A 166 6.98 12.75 -12.90
CA LEU A 166 6.70 13.43 -11.65
C LEU A 166 7.82 14.42 -11.27
N PRO A 167 7.47 15.63 -10.80
CA PRO A 167 8.44 16.65 -10.44
C PRO A 167 9.23 16.26 -9.19
N ASP A 168 10.52 16.59 -9.16
CA ASP A 168 11.33 16.37 -7.97
C ASP A 168 10.83 17.21 -6.78
N THR A 169 10.96 16.67 -5.58
CA THR A 169 10.50 17.26 -4.30
C THR A 169 11.05 18.66 -4.03
N SER A 170 12.12 19.08 -4.72
CA SER A 170 12.73 20.41 -4.61
C SER A 170 11.92 21.53 -5.26
N THR A 171 10.97 21.23 -6.14
CA THR A 171 10.21 22.23 -6.90
C THR A 171 8.92 22.68 -6.21
N VAL A 172 8.32 21.84 -5.35
CA VAL A 172 7.03 22.10 -4.70
C VAL A 172 7.14 23.09 -3.53
N ARG A 173 8.32 23.28 -2.94
CA ARG A 173 8.53 24.21 -1.81
C ARG A 173 8.41 25.71 -2.16
N LYS A 174 8.36 26.09 -3.44
CA LYS A 174 8.36 27.51 -3.86
C LYS A 174 6.97 28.15 -3.95
N SER A 175 5.87 27.43 -3.73
CA SER A 175 4.52 27.94 -4.02
C SER A 175 3.53 27.96 -2.86
N ARG A 176 3.96 27.87 -1.59
CA ARG A 176 3.08 28.17 -0.44
C ARG A 176 3.29 29.61 0.05
N PRO A 177 2.33 30.53 -0.16
CA PRO A 177 2.32 31.80 0.56
C PRO A 177 2.07 31.53 2.05
N ARG A 178 2.69 32.36 2.90
CA ARG A 178 2.46 32.37 4.35
C ARG A 178 1.05 32.79 4.70
#